data_AF-A0ABD6J6S9-F1
#
_entry.id   AF-A0ABD6J6S9-F1
#
_cell.length_a   1.000
_cell.length_b   1.000
_cell.length_c   1.000
_cell.angle_alpha   90.00
_cell.angle_beta   90.00
_cell.angle_gamma   90.00
#
_symmetry.space_group_name_H-M   'P 1'
#
loop_
_entity.id
_entity.type
_entity.pdbx_description
1 polymer ?
#
loop_
_entity_poly.entity_id
_entity_poly.type
_entity_poly.pdbx_seq_one_letter_code
_entity_poly.pdbx_strand_id
1 'polypeptide(L)' 'MAEQKNSVVAATERQKNINNINLNTLFNFTKSLDSDVEKFLVIRAFYQLNYFDLEPNDREALEELLKPIGGTK' A
#
# COMPACT_ATOMS: atom_id res chain seq x y z
N MET A 1 -28.52 9.42 -18.32
CA MET A 1 -27.88 9.63 -16.99
C MET A 1 -27.82 8.38 -16.10
N ALA A 2 -28.63 7.33 -16.33
CA ALA A 2 -28.55 6.07 -15.57
C ALA A 2 -27.32 5.20 -15.94
N GLU A 3 -26.86 5.25 -17.20
CA GLU A 3 -25.75 4.41 -17.70
C GLU A 3 -24.37 4.77 -17.11
N GLN A 4 -24.12 6.05 -16.78
CA GLN A 4 -22.86 6.46 -16.14
C GLN A 4 -22.71 5.91 -14.72
N LYS A 5 -23.81 5.79 -13.95
CA LYS A 5 -23.77 5.22 -12.60
C LYS A 5 -23.38 3.75 -12.61
N ASN A 6 -23.81 2.99 -13.62
CA ASN A 6 -23.52 1.57 -13.72
C ASN A 6 -22.05 1.30 -14.10
N SER A 7 -21.46 2.16 -14.93
CA SER A 7 -20.05 2.06 -15.34
C SER A 7 -19.06 2.38 -14.22
N VAL A 8 -19.40 3.32 -13.34
CA VAL A 8 -18.54 3.66 -12.18
C VAL A 8 -18.54 2.53 -11.17
N VAL A 9 -19.71 1.96 -10.85
CA VAL A 9 -19.83 0.82 -9.94
C VAL A 9 -19.06 -0.39 -10.49
N ALA A 10 -19.21 -0.72 -11.78
CA ALA A 10 -18.49 -1.83 -12.40
C ALA A 10 -16.96 -1.61 -12.44
N ALA A 11 -16.51 -0.36 -12.59
CA ALA A 11 -15.07 -0.03 -12.50
C ALA A 11 -14.56 -0.17 -11.06
N THR A 12 -15.33 0.30 -10.06
CA THR A 12 -15.01 0.17 -8.64
C THR A 12 -15.00 -1.30 -8.18
N GLU A 13 -15.93 -2.13 -8.67
CA GLU A 13 -15.97 -3.57 -8.38
C GLU A 13 -14.82 -4.34 -9.05
N ARG A 14 -14.43 -3.96 -10.28
CA ARG A 14 -13.21 -4.51 -10.91
C ARG A 14 -11.94 -4.06 -10.19
N GLN A 15 -11.83 -2.80 -9.77
CA GLN A 15 -10.70 -2.32 -8.99
C GLN A 15 -10.56 -3.06 -7.66
N LYS A 16 -11.68 -3.30 -6.95
CA LYS A 16 -11.69 -4.16 -5.75
C LYS A 16 -11.13 -5.55 -5.98
N ASN A 17 -11.30 -6.12 -7.18
CA ASN A 17 -10.79 -7.45 -7.53
C ASN A 17 -9.36 -7.45 -8.11
N ILE A 18 -8.85 -6.29 -8.54
CA ILE A 18 -7.49 -6.14 -9.10
C ILE A 18 -6.48 -5.77 -8.01
N ASN A 19 -6.90 -5.02 -6.98
CA ASN A 19 -6.06 -4.59 -5.87
C ASN A 19 -5.94 -5.65 -4.78
N ASN A 20 -5.57 -6.89 -5.13
CA ASN A 20 -5.14 -7.86 -4.12
C ASN A 20 -3.70 -7.51 -3.71
N ILE A 21 -3.59 -6.53 -2.81
CA ILE A 21 -2.32 -5.97 -2.36
C ILE A 21 -1.52 -7.07 -1.65
N ASN A 22 -0.41 -7.48 -2.27
CA ASN A 22 0.44 -8.54 -1.72
C ASN A 22 1.67 -7.94 -1.02
N LEU A 23 1.61 -7.85 0.32
CA LEU A 23 2.74 -7.40 1.13
C LEU A 23 4.00 -8.25 0.95
N ASN A 24 3.88 -9.55 0.68
CA ASN A 24 5.06 -10.38 0.41
C ASN A 24 5.82 -9.93 -0.84
N THR A 25 5.10 -9.46 -1.87
CA THR A 25 5.75 -8.91 -3.07
C THR A 25 6.50 -7.63 -2.73
N LEU A 26 5.89 -6.72 -1.95
CA LEU A 26 6.55 -5.51 -1.47
C LEU A 26 7.83 -5.87 -0.69
N PHE A 27 7.73 -6.77 0.29
CA PHE A 27 8.87 -7.12 1.15
C PHE A 27 9.97 -7.87 0.40
N ASN A 28 9.63 -8.69 -0.60
CA ASN A 28 10.65 -9.34 -1.41
C ASN A 28 11.37 -8.33 -2.32
N PHE A 29 10.66 -7.33 -2.83
CA PHE A 29 11.28 -6.24 -3.58
C PHE A 29 12.22 -5.42 -2.69
N THR A 30 11.79 -5.02 -1.48
CA THR A 30 12.63 -4.20 -0.59
C THR A 30 13.88 -4.94 -0.11
N LYS A 31 13.89 -6.28 -0.05
CA LYS A 31 15.11 -7.08 0.20
C LYS A 31 16.17 -6.93 -0.90
N SER A 32 15.78 -6.61 -2.13
CA SER A 32 16.71 -6.36 -3.24
C SER A 32 17.27 -4.94 -3.27
N LEU A 33 16.79 -4.05 -2.40
CA LEU A 33 17.31 -2.69 -2.29
C LEU A 33 18.45 -2.67 -1.29
N ASP A 34 19.56 -2.03 -1.65
CA ASP A 34 20.73 -1.94 -0.78
C ASP A 34 20.59 -0.83 0.27
N SER A 35 19.86 0.24 -0.03
CA SER A 35 19.70 1.40 0.84
C SER A 35 18.46 1.32 1.73
N ASP A 36 18.64 1.51 3.03
CA ASP A 36 17.52 1.60 3.97
C ASP A 36 16.61 2.80 3.69
N VAL A 37 17.16 3.88 3.10
CA VAL A 37 16.37 5.03 2.64
C VAL A 37 15.47 4.64 1.47
N GLU A 38 15.98 3.87 0.50
CA GLU A 38 15.17 3.42 -0.64
C GLU A 38 14.07 2.46 -0.18
N LYS A 39 14.39 1.52 0.71
CA LYS A 39 13.39 0.63 1.34
C LYS A 39 12.29 1.44 2.01
N PHE A 40 12.67 2.43 2.83
CA PHE A 40 11.73 3.30 3.53
C PHE A 40 10.83 4.07 2.55
N LEU A 41 11.40 4.68 1.51
CA LEU A 41 10.64 5.44 0.51
C LEU A 41 9.64 4.57 -0.26
N VAL A 42 10.06 3.35 -0.63
CA VAL A 42 9.20 2.40 -1.35
C VAL A 42 8.04 1.93 -0.47
N ILE A 43 8.32 1.56 0.79
CA ILE A 43 7.29 1.19 1.76
C ILE A 43 6.32 2.35 1.99
N ARG A 44 6.83 3.59 2.10
CA ARG A 44 6.01 4.80 2.32
C ARG A 44 5.10 5.08 1.12
N ALA A 45 5.64 5.04 -0.08
CA ALA A 45 4.88 5.27 -1.31
C ALA A 45 3.79 4.20 -1.47
N PHE A 46 4.13 2.94 -1.24
CA PHE A 46 3.18 1.84 -1.27
C PHE A 46 2.04 2.04 -0.26
N TYR A 47 2.37 2.35 1.00
CA TYR A 47 1.37 2.59 2.04
C TYR A 47 0.41 3.73 1.66
N GLN A 48 0.93 4.85 1.15
CA GLN A 48 0.12 6.01 0.76
C GLN A 48 -0.82 5.72 -0.41
N LEU A 49 -0.35 4.99 -1.43
CA LEU A 49 -1.14 4.66 -2.61
C LEU A 49 -2.24 3.64 -2.32
N ASN A 50 -2.03 2.79 -1.32
CA ASN A 50 -2.89 1.64 -1.04
C ASN A 50 -3.64 1.76 0.29
N TYR A 51 -3.54 2.90 1.00
CA TYR A 51 -4.03 3.05 2.38
C TYR A 51 -5.48 2.57 2.58
N PHE A 52 -6.39 2.92 1.67
CA PHE A 52 -7.81 2.57 1.80
C PHE A 52 -8.11 1.09 1.48
N ASP A 53 -7.24 0.44 0.71
CA ASP A 53 -7.39 -0.93 0.26
C ASP A 53 -6.65 -1.93 1.16
N LEU A 54 -5.72 -1.47 2.00
CA LEU A 54 -5.02 -2.29 2.99
C LEU A 54 -5.94 -2.74 4.12
N GLU A 55 -5.78 -3.99 4.58
CA GLU A 55 -6.41 -4.48 5.81
C GLU A 55 -5.84 -3.74 7.04
N PRO A 56 -6.60 -3.60 8.14
CA PRO A 56 -6.12 -2.92 9.34
C PRO A 56 -4.78 -3.45 9.87
N ASN A 57 -4.60 -4.79 9.88
CA ASN A 57 -3.36 -5.42 10.32
C ASN A 57 -2.17 -5.07 9.40
N ASP A 58 -2.40 -5.00 8.10
CA ASP A 58 -1.38 -4.64 7.12
C ASP A 58 -0.96 -3.18 7.26
N ARG A 59 -1.92 -2.28 7.57
CA ARG A 59 -1.63 -0.87 7.87
C ARG A 59 -0.76 -0.76 9.10
N GLU A 60 -1.09 -1.45 10.18
CA GLU A 60 -0.31 -1.43 11.43
C GLU A 60 1.12 -1.93 11.18
N ALA A 61 1.29 -3.04 10.45
CA ALA A 61 2.60 -3.57 10.11
C ALA A 61 3.44 -2.57 9.29
N LEU A 62 2.84 -1.89 8.31
CA LEU A 62 3.54 -0.87 7.52
C LEU A 62 3.81 0.39 8.33
N GLU A 63 2.92 0.82 9.21
CA GLU A 63 3.10 1.98 10.09
C GLU A 63 4.28 1.78 11.04
N GLU A 64 4.45 0.60 11.63
CA GLU A 64 5.61 0.26 12.45
C GLU A 64 6.94 0.41 11.66
N LEU A 65 6.96 -0.03 10.40
CA LEU A 65 8.13 0.08 9.53
C LEU A 65 8.41 1.53 9.09
N LEU A 66 7.38 2.37 9.09
CA LEU A 66 7.46 3.78 8.72
C LEU A 66 7.73 4.70 9.92
N LYS A 67 7.76 4.18 11.14
CA LYS A 67 8.19 4.95 12.29
C LYS A 67 9.64 5.41 12.09
N PRO A 68 9.97 6.65 12.49
CA PRO A 68 11.34 7.12 12.41
C PRO A 68 12.26 6.19 13.21
N ILE A 69 13.29 5.66 12.53
CA ILE A 69 14.36 4.86 13.14
C ILE A 69 15.26 5.83 13.92
N GLY A 70 14.85 6.20 15.12
CA GLY A 70 15.54 7.18 15.94
C GLY A 70 14.54 8.10 16.61
N GLY A 71 14.33 7.88 17.91
CA GLY A 71 13.42 8.68 18.72
C GLY A 71 13.65 10.17 18.51
N THR A 72 12.59 10.88 18.17
CA THR A 72 12.48 12.30 18.51
C THR A 72 12.61 12.41 20.03
N LYS A 73 13.81 12.76 20.49
CA LYS A 73 13.99 13.47 21.76
C LYS A 73 13.53 14.92 21.59
#